data_AF-A0A9D0UM10-F1
#
_entry.id   AF-A0A9D0UM10-F1
#
_cell.length_a   1.000
_cell.length_b   1.000
_cell.length_c   1.000
_cell.angle_alpha   90.00
_cell.angle_beta   90.00
_cell.angle_gamma   90.00
#
_symmetry.space_group_name_H-M   'P 1'
#
loop_
_entity.id
_entity.type
_entity.pdbx_description
1 polymer ?
#
loop_
_entity_poly.entity_id
_entity_poly.type
_entity_poly.pdbx_seq_one_letter_code
_entity_poly.pdbx_strand_id
1 'polypeptide(L)'
;MSRSNEKQRPPQAPRLTRSAVVAAGILAFSGCAYHPHNVDVSLQPELPHTTSSTFNDTLYEFGLMSEIYGAPKVHIMARDIFDNTGSSVATSAEIPRDVTEMLKSTLNAIGGQVVYIPYDPEFMLNSANTGYSGFQSKLLPDVVVSGGITEFDRGLETRGKNTDLSLAGKLDGNALGAEFSDANKYSVASITLDFNLVDFETLAGVPRMQAVNSVKVHKASAENAIGFSIVGNSIGFQGTVKKVQGRHAAVRMLVHASMIQLLGKYLKLPYWRLVPGAKRDPVVIGQMTERFYTMTQAERIKAMQEYLVLNGHPLPITARLDAATKQALASFSATHMEATGRVDLATYLALYESVDISPATLAKRRMLKGMRVTGNGAHTAISEDGLLRLTTDAASYRIGDKIQLAVEVAKPLYVKIYNISSTGEVWELLPGKGEQAMLLTPGKSYTVPPQSAGYVLEVVGPAGEDRVVALATSVPLEELPVAANEAGLPDEVLARFDTRVDMRIAIR
;
A
#
# COMPACT_ATOMS: atom_id res chain seq x y z
N MET A 1 -10.94 -52.61 -65.42
CA MET A 1 -10.29 -51.30 -65.72
C MET A 1 -9.00 -51.26 -64.91
N SER A 2 -7.87 -51.65 -65.51
CA SER A 2 -6.75 -50.77 -65.96
C SER A 2 -6.14 -49.95 -64.80
N ARG A 3 -4.84 -49.90 -64.46
CA ARG A 3 -3.54 -50.44 -64.95
C ARG A 3 -2.52 -50.05 -63.83
N SER A 4 -1.67 -50.96 -63.31
CA SER A 4 -0.17 -50.98 -63.39
C SER A 4 0.56 -49.72 -62.85
N ASN A 5 1.49 -49.76 -61.87
CA ASN A 5 2.84 -50.36 -61.86
C ASN A 5 3.33 -50.53 -60.39
N GLU A 6 3.96 -51.65 -59.97
CA GLU A 6 5.41 -52.02 -60.08
C GLU A 6 6.32 -51.05 -59.30
N LYS A 7 7.21 -51.40 -58.36
CA LYS A 7 8.12 -52.52 -58.03
C LYS A 7 8.47 -52.39 -56.51
N GLN A 8 9.04 -53.30 -55.73
CA GLN A 8 9.66 -54.62 -55.86
C GLN A 8 9.68 -55.25 -54.44
N ARG A 9 9.69 -56.58 -54.41
CA ARG A 9 9.57 -57.55 -53.31
C ARG A 9 10.96 -57.91 -52.69
N PRO A 10 11.11 -58.87 -51.74
CA PRO A 10 11.01 -58.78 -50.27
C PRO A 10 12.29 -59.51 -49.69
N PRO A 11 12.30 -60.47 -48.73
CA PRO A 11 11.42 -60.80 -47.59
C PRO A 11 12.14 -61.21 -46.27
N GLN A 12 11.29 -61.50 -45.27
CA GLN A 12 11.36 -62.66 -44.36
C GLN A 12 12.25 -62.61 -43.11
N ALA A 13 11.59 -62.27 -42.00
CA ALA A 13 11.79 -62.92 -40.70
C ALA A 13 11.02 -64.25 -40.64
N PRO A 14 11.45 -65.20 -39.81
CA PRO A 14 10.54 -66.15 -39.16
C PRO A 14 10.36 -65.79 -37.68
N ARG A 15 9.12 -65.97 -37.21
CA ARG A 15 8.70 -65.98 -35.81
C ARG A 15 8.91 -67.37 -35.20
N LEU A 16 8.69 -67.44 -33.87
CA LEU A 16 8.52 -68.62 -32.98
C LEU A 16 9.85 -69.04 -32.33
N THR A 17 9.98 -69.30 -31.02
CA THR A 17 8.99 -69.82 -30.07
C THR A 17 9.47 -69.66 -28.61
N ARG A 18 8.47 -69.62 -27.72
CA ARG A 18 8.41 -69.83 -26.26
C ARG A 18 9.57 -70.53 -25.50
N SER A 19 9.85 -69.90 -24.35
CA SER A 19 9.89 -70.47 -22.98
C SER A 19 11.08 -71.31 -22.49
N ALA A 20 11.63 -70.76 -21.39
CA ALA A 20 12.07 -71.41 -20.15
C ALA A 20 13.32 -72.31 -20.17
N VAL A 21 14.28 -72.00 -19.30
CA VAL A 21 14.80 -72.89 -18.24
C VAL A 21 15.73 -72.09 -17.32
N VAL A 22 15.54 -72.29 -16.03
CA VAL A 22 16.34 -71.83 -14.89
C VAL A 22 17.63 -72.64 -14.80
N ALA A 23 18.78 -72.00 -14.57
CA ALA A 23 19.96 -72.66 -13.99
C ALA A 23 20.82 -71.66 -13.22
N ALA A 24 21.21 -72.08 -12.03
CA ALA A 24 21.85 -71.32 -10.97
C ALA A 24 23.35 -71.05 -11.22
N GLY A 25 23.78 -69.87 -10.77
CA GLY A 25 24.97 -69.68 -9.92
C GLY A 25 26.35 -69.86 -10.54
N ILE A 26 27.12 -68.76 -10.60
CA ILE A 26 28.51 -68.67 -10.15
C ILE A 26 28.75 -67.23 -9.67
N LEU A 27 29.17 -67.12 -8.41
CA LEU A 27 29.73 -65.94 -7.77
C LEU A 27 31.03 -65.52 -8.47
N ALA A 28 31.13 -64.26 -8.87
CA ALA A 28 32.40 -63.56 -9.01
C ALA A 28 32.30 -62.23 -8.27
N PHE A 29 32.98 -62.17 -7.12
CA PHE A 29 33.27 -60.94 -6.41
C PHE A 29 33.95 -59.95 -7.35
N SER A 30 33.35 -58.77 -7.49
CA SER A 30 34.06 -57.55 -7.86
C SER A 30 33.46 -56.44 -7.01
N GLY A 31 33.97 -56.36 -5.78
CA GLY A 31 33.76 -55.21 -4.92
C GLY A 31 34.45 -54.01 -5.56
N CYS A 32 33.65 -53.08 -6.07
CA CYS A 32 34.02 -51.68 -6.11
C CYS A 32 33.21 -51.00 -5.01
N ALA A 33 33.88 -50.75 -3.88
CA ALA A 33 33.37 -49.94 -2.79
C ALA A 33 33.05 -48.53 -3.33
N TYR A 34 31.77 -48.24 -3.55
CA TYR A 34 31.31 -46.90 -3.87
C TYR A 34 31.26 -46.10 -2.57
N HIS A 35 32.26 -45.25 -2.35
CA HIS A 35 32.26 -44.25 -1.29
C HIS A 35 31.10 -43.26 -1.54
N PRO A 36 30.21 -43.00 -0.57
CA PRO A 36 29.11 -42.05 -0.74
C PRO A 36 29.58 -40.62 -0.43
N HIS A 37 30.61 -40.15 -1.13
CA HIS A 37 31.00 -38.75 -1.14
C HIS A 37 31.50 -38.40 -2.54
N ASN A 38 30.54 -38.05 -3.41
CA ASN A 38 30.65 -37.10 -4.52
C ASN A 38 29.47 -37.36 -5.47
N VAL A 39 28.27 -37.03 -5.01
CA VAL A 39 27.19 -36.68 -5.94
C VAL A 39 27.29 -35.17 -6.09
N ASP A 40 28.05 -34.73 -7.09
CA ASP A 40 28.03 -33.34 -7.53
C ASP A 40 26.67 -33.14 -8.22
N VAL A 41 25.67 -32.77 -7.42
CA VAL A 41 24.38 -32.34 -7.95
C VAL A 41 24.62 -30.98 -8.57
N SER A 42 24.92 -30.95 -9.87
CA SER A 42 24.91 -29.72 -10.64
C SER A 42 23.47 -29.20 -10.69
N LEU A 43 23.12 -28.37 -9.70
CA LEU A 43 21.98 -27.48 -9.79
C LEU A 43 22.23 -26.64 -11.04
N GLN A 44 21.45 -26.88 -12.11
CA GLN A 44 21.45 -25.98 -13.25
C GLN A 44 21.26 -24.57 -12.69
N PRO A 45 22.16 -23.62 -13.01
CA PRO A 45 22.00 -22.25 -12.55
C PRO A 45 20.73 -21.72 -13.20
N GLU A 46 19.60 -21.76 -12.46
CA GLU A 46 18.42 -21.02 -12.83
C GLU A 46 18.85 -19.56 -12.95
N LEU A 47 18.57 -18.95 -14.11
CA LEU A 47 18.80 -17.53 -14.30
C LEU A 47 18.12 -16.78 -13.15
N PRO A 48 18.69 -15.67 -12.65
CA PRO A 48 18.09 -14.93 -11.55
C PRO A 48 16.66 -14.51 -11.94
N HIS A 49 15.68 -15.19 -11.37
CA HIS A 49 14.27 -14.89 -11.54
C HIS A 49 13.83 -13.99 -10.39
N THR A 50 13.10 -12.92 -10.69
CA THR A 50 12.52 -12.04 -9.69
C THR A 50 11.49 -12.82 -8.87
N THR A 51 11.80 -13.11 -7.61
CA THR A 51 10.82 -13.64 -6.66
C THR A 51 9.90 -12.50 -6.23
N SER A 52 8.84 -12.23 -7.00
CA SER A 52 7.74 -11.40 -6.49
C SER A 52 6.98 -12.21 -5.44
N SER A 53 7.21 -11.90 -4.16
CA SER A 53 6.32 -12.38 -3.12
C SER A 53 5.04 -11.53 -3.15
N THR A 54 3.87 -12.15 -3.01
CA THR A 54 2.57 -11.45 -2.92
C THR A 54 2.58 -10.32 -1.88
N PHE A 55 3.47 -10.39 -0.88
CA PHE A 55 3.61 -9.39 0.16
C PHE A 55 4.35 -8.11 -0.27
N ASN A 56 5.09 -8.10 -1.38
CA ASN A 56 5.73 -6.88 -1.87
C ASN A 56 4.67 -5.89 -2.37
N ASP A 57 3.66 -6.38 -3.07
CA ASP A 57 2.54 -5.57 -3.56
C ASP A 57 1.72 -5.03 -2.39
N THR A 58 1.51 -5.85 -1.34
CA THR A 58 0.83 -5.44 -0.11
C THR A 58 1.52 -4.26 0.60
N LEU A 59 2.86 -4.19 0.58
CA LEU A 59 3.58 -3.06 1.18
C LEU A 59 3.31 -1.76 0.43
N TYR A 60 3.31 -1.80 -0.90
CA TYR A 60 2.98 -0.64 -1.73
C TYR A 60 1.52 -0.20 -1.55
N GLU A 61 0.58 -1.16 -1.54
CA GLU A 61 -0.84 -0.90 -1.27
C GLU A 61 -1.05 -0.29 0.13
N PHE A 62 -0.27 -0.71 1.12
CA PHE A 62 -0.31 -0.12 2.46
C PHE A 62 0.18 1.33 2.46
N GLY A 63 1.24 1.65 1.71
CA GLY A 63 1.67 3.03 1.45
C GLY A 63 0.57 3.87 0.82
N LEU A 64 -0.07 3.36 -0.24
CA LEU A 64 -1.20 4.00 -0.91
C LEU A 64 -2.40 4.21 0.05
N MET A 65 -2.73 3.21 0.85
CA MET A 65 -3.77 3.29 1.90
C MET A 65 -3.47 4.42 2.88
N SER A 66 -2.23 4.56 3.34
CA SER A 66 -1.84 5.63 4.27
C SER A 66 -2.12 7.03 3.70
N GLU A 67 -1.90 7.24 2.40
CA GLU A 67 -2.21 8.51 1.73
C GLU A 67 -3.72 8.73 1.58
N ILE A 68 -4.46 7.70 1.16
CA ILE A 68 -5.92 7.74 0.91
C ILE A 68 -6.68 8.11 2.19
N TYR A 69 -6.35 7.48 3.31
CA TYR A 69 -6.97 7.81 4.60
C TYR A 69 -6.44 9.16 5.15
N GLY A 70 -5.41 9.72 4.51
CA GLY A 70 -4.70 10.91 4.93
C GLY A 70 -4.21 10.79 6.37
N ALA A 71 -3.56 9.67 6.64
CA ALA A 71 -2.80 9.47 7.87
C ALA A 71 -1.74 10.59 8.01
N PRO A 72 -1.33 10.92 9.26
CA PRO A 72 -0.19 11.79 9.46
C PRO A 72 1.06 11.14 8.87
N LYS A 73 1.96 11.99 8.35
CA LYS A 73 3.28 11.53 7.93
C LYS A 73 4.05 11.08 9.17
N VAL A 74 4.62 9.88 9.12
CA VAL A 74 5.42 9.30 10.20
C VAL A 74 6.84 9.06 9.72
N HIS A 75 7.80 9.56 10.49
CA HIS A 75 9.21 9.27 10.38
C HIS A 75 9.55 8.11 11.30
N ILE A 76 9.94 6.98 10.72
CA ILE A 76 10.19 5.75 11.46
C ILE A 76 11.65 5.34 11.34
N MET A 77 12.25 4.97 12.46
CA MET A 77 13.56 4.32 12.49
C MET A 77 13.43 2.88 13.00
N ALA A 78 14.44 2.06 12.70
CA ALA A 78 14.54 0.70 13.20
C ALA A 78 15.80 0.58 14.05
N ARG A 79 15.69 -0.09 15.20
CA ARG A 79 16.85 -0.65 15.91
C ARG A 79 17.26 -1.97 15.27
N ASP A 80 18.42 -2.44 15.67
CA ASP A 80 18.88 -3.77 15.28
C ASP A 80 17.96 -4.85 15.88
N ILE A 81 17.61 -5.83 15.05
CA ILE A 81 16.67 -6.91 15.36
C ILE A 81 17.42 -8.23 15.22
N PHE A 82 17.77 -8.80 16.37
CA PHE A 82 18.55 -10.03 16.45
C PHE A 82 17.70 -11.24 16.84
N ASP A 83 18.31 -12.41 16.68
CA ASP A 83 17.84 -13.65 17.29
C ASP A 83 18.09 -13.64 18.81
N ASN A 84 17.03 -13.43 19.59
CA ASN A 84 17.09 -13.45 21.05
C ASN A 84 16.90 -14.88 21.61
N THR A 85 16.64 -15.87 20.77
CA THR A 85 16.51 -17.28 21.19
C THR A 85 17.85 -18.00 21.25
N GLY A 86 18.87 -17.49 20.54
CA GLY A 86 20.16 -18.17 20.36
C GLY A 86 20.13 -19.36 19.39
N SER A 87 18.97 -19.65 18.80
CA SER A 87 18.76 -20.82 17.95
C SER A 87 19.52 -20.76 16.63
N SER A 88 19.71 -19.57 16.05
CA SER A 88 20.48 -19.38 14.83
C SER A 88 21.91 -19.91 15.00
N VAL A 89 22.56 -19.58 16.13
CA VAL A 89 23.90 -20.08 16.44
C VAL A 89 23.89 -21.58 16.68
N ALA A 90 22.93 -22.08 17.47
CA ALA A 90 22.82 -23.51 17.80
C ALA A 90 22.52 -24.41 16.59
N THR A 91 21.92 -23.87 15.53
CA THR A 91 21.47 -24.62 14.34
C THR A 91 22.29 -24.34 13.08
N SER A 92 23.45 -23.68 13.21
CA SER A 92 24.29 -23.30 12.07
C SER A 92 23.54 -22.44 11.04
N ALA A 93 22.85 -21.39 11.52
CA ALA A 93 22.10 -20.41 10.72
C ALA A 93 20.89 -20.99 9.95
N GLU A 94 20.14 -21.90 10.56
CA GLU A 94 18.86 -22.39 10.01
C GLU A 94 17.79 -21.29 9.90
N ILE A 95 17.88 -20.29 10.78
CA ILE A 95 17.18 -19.00 10.73
C ILE A 95 18.20 -17.85 10.72
N PRO A 96 17.84 -16.67 10.17
CA PRO A 96 18.72 -15.50 10.21
C PRO A 96 19.09 -15.12 11.64
N ARG A 97 20.36 -14.82 11.89
CA ARG A 97 20.82 -14.24 13.17
C ARG A 97 20.36 -12.80 13.35
N ASP A 98 20.19 -12.10 12.24
CA ASP A 98 19.87 -10.68 12.16
C ASP A 98 18.87 -10.48 11.01
N VAL A 99 17.76 -9.81 11.30
CA VAL A 99 16.70 -9.47 10.32
C VAL A 99 16.58 -7.97 10.08
N THR A 100 17.52 -7.18 10.59
CA THR A 100 17.53 -5.72 10.52
C THR A 100 17.45 -5.24 9.08
N GLU A 101 18.25 -5.77 8.16
CA GLU A 101 18.20 -5.37 6.75
C GLU A 101 16.87 -5.71 6.06
N MET A 102 16.22 -6.80 6.49
CA MET A 102 14.86 -7.13 6.01
C MET A 102 13.86 -6.09 6.52
N LEU A 103 13.98 -5.68 7.78
CA LEU A 103 13.14 -4.64 8.38
C LEU A 103 13.34 -3.29 7.68
N LYS A 104 14.59 -2.84 7.50
CA LYS A 104 14.92 -1.59 6.79
C LYS A 104 14.34 -1.56 5.39
N SER A 105 14.54 -2.65 4.63
CA SER A 105 13.99 -2.79 3.28
C SER A 105 12.46 -2.77 3.27
N THR A 106 11.82 -3.42 4.24
CA THR A 106 10.36 -3.44 4.41
C THR A 106 9.82 -2.04 4.67
N LEU A 107 10.39 -1.31 5.63
CA LEU A 107 9.95 0.03 5.99
C LEU A 107 10.11 1.01 4.82
N ASN A 108 11.21 0.90 4.08
CA ASN A 108 11.45 1.74 2.91
C ASN A 108 10.51 1.40 1.74
N ALA A 109 10.14 0.13 1.56
CA ALA A 109 9.25 -0.32 0.49
C ALA A 109 7.78 0.12 0.67
N ILE A 110 7.35 0.47 1.89
CA ILE A 110 5.99 0.93 2.16
C ILE A 110 5.70 2.26 1.45
N GLY A 111 6.53 3.28 1.66
CA GLY A 111 6.32 4.62 1.09
C GLY A 111 5.04 5.33 1.59
N GLY A 112 4.50 6.24 0.78
CA GLY A 112 3.31 7.02 1.11
C GLY A 112 3.53 7.98 2.29
N GLN A 113 2.77 7.83 3.37
CA GLN A 113 2.91 8.61 4.60
C GLN A 113 3.96 8.02 5.57
N VAL A 114 4.62 6.92 5.22
CA VAL A 114 5.69 6.32 6.03
C VAL A 114 7.03 6.67 5.41
N VAL A 115 7.91 7.31 6.20
CA VAL A 115 9.28 7.63 5.80
C VAL A 115 10.25 6.93 6.71
N TYR A 116 10.98 5.98 6.16
CA TYR A 116 12.07 5.31 6.87
C TYR A 116 13.29 6.24 6.98
N ILE A 117 13.81 6.38 8.19
CA ILE A 117 15.05 7.10 8.48
C ILE A 117 16.11 6.08 8.88
N PRO A 118 17.17 5.89 8.06
CA PRO A 118 18.34 5.13 8.44
C PRO A 118 19.20 5.96 9.40
N TYR A 119 18.77 6.05 10.66
CA TYR A 119 19.53 6.77 11.67
C TYR A 119 20.65 5.88 12.19
N ASP A 120 21.88 6.30 11.94
CA ASP A 120 23.12 5.70 12.45
C ASP A 120 23.78 6.70 13.41
N PRO A 121 23.76 6.45 14.74
CA PRO A 121 24.38 7.32 15.72
C PRO A 121 25.89 7.51 15.51
N GLU A 122 26.63 6.47 15.09
CA GLU A 122 28.07 6.56 14.85
C GLU A 122 28.36 7.43 13.64
N PHE A 123 27.60 7.25 12.56
CA PHE A 123 27.72 8.11 11.38
C PHE A 123 27.45 9.58 11.73
N MET A 124 26.47 9.85 12.58
CA MET A 124 26.12 11.20 13.02
C MET A 124 27.22 11.82 13.89
N LEU A 125 27.76 11.08 14.86
CA LEU A 125 28.87 11.50 15.71
C LEU A 125 30.13 11.78 14.88
N ASN A 126 30.48 10.88 13.96
CA ASN A 126 31.63 11.04 13.07
C ASN A 126 31.44 12.23 12.12
N SER A 127 30.25 12.40 11.56
CA SER A 127 29.94 13.55 10.69
C SER A 127 29.98 14.88 11.44
N ALA A 128 29.61 14.90 12.72
CA ALA A 128 29.67 16.09 13.57
C ALA A 128 31.14 16.46 13.86
N ASN A 129 31.98 15.45 14.11
CA ASN A 129 33.41 15.61 14.31
C ASN A 129 34.15 16.08 13.04
N THR A 130 33.63 15.79 11.84
CA THR A 130 34.20 16.29 10.57
C THR A 130 33.81 17.74 10.23
N GLY A 131 33.06 18.42 11.08
CA GLY A 131 32.63 19.81 10.85
C GLY A 131 31.46 19.97 9.88
N TYR A 132 30.67 18.90 9.65
CA TYR A 132 29.47 18.98 8.83
C TYR A 132 28.43 19.91 9.50
N SER A 133 27.94 20.94 8.82
CA SER A 133 27.03 21.94 9.38
C SER A 133 25.56 21.76 8.96
N GLY A 134 25.26 20.80 8.08
CA GLY A 134 23.92 20.52 7.54
C GLY A 134 23.01 19.66 8.43
N PHE A 135 23.25 19.57 9.74
CA PHE A 135 22.43 18.74 10.63
C PHE A 135 21.00 19.25 10.81
N GLN A 136 20.77 20.54 10.62
CA GLN A 136 19.47 21.17 10.82
C GLN A 136 18.40 20.76 9.79
N SER A 137 18.80 20.26 8.62
CA SER A 137 17.88 19.79 7.57
C SER A 137 17.58 18.28 7.64
N LYS A 138 18.15 17.57 8.62
CA LYS A 138 17.91 16.13 8.81
C LYS A 138 16.55 15.92 9.48
N LEU A 139 15.80 14.95 8.97
CA LEU A 139 14.55 14.53 9.57
C LEU A 139 14.85 13.75 10.87
N LEU A 140 14.11 14.07 11.93
CA LEU A 140 14.14 13.31 13.17
C LEU A 140 13.05 12.22 13.12
N PRO A 141 13.32 11.02 13.65
CA PRO A 141 12.29 10.00 13.81
C PRO A 141 11.22 10.46 14.80
N ASP A 142 9.97 10.13 14.52
CA ASP A 142 8.86 10.24 15.48
C ASP A 142 8.82 9.00 16.37
N VAL A 143 9.07 7.83 15.77
CA VAL A 143 8.97 6.52 16.43
C VAL A 143 10.08 5.57 16.01
N VAL A 144 10.38 4.63 16.90
CA VAL A 144 11.43 3.63 16.78
C VAL A 144 10.82 2.23 16.85
N VAL A 145 11.13 1.38 15.88
CA VAL A 145 10.83 -0.05 15.94
C VAL A 145 11.93 -0.76 16.71
N SER A 146 11.54 -1.56 17.69
CA SER A 146 12.42 -2.45 18.44
C SER A 146 11.81 -3.85 18.48
N GLY A 147 12.63 -4.89 18.62
CA GLY A 147 12.11 -6.26 18.61
C GLY A 147 13.19 -7.32 18.49
N GLY A 148 12.76 -8.54 18.21
CA GLY A 148 13.65 -9.68 18.01
C GLY A 148 12.91 -10.93 17.59
N ILE A 149 13.67 -11.97 17.22
CA ILE A 149 13.15 -13.33 17.15
C ILE A 149 13.08 -13.85 18.58
N THR A 150 11.88 -14.13 19.05
CA THR A 150 11.60 -14.47 20.45
C THR A 150 11.26 -15.94 20.65
N GLU A 151 10.95 -16.65 19.57
CA GLU A 151 10.71 -18.09 19.62
C GLU A 151 11.21 -18.77 18.34
N PHE A 152 11.82 -19.93 18.52
CA PHE A 152 12.08 -20.87 17.44
C PHE A 152 11.98 -22.29 17.99
N ASP A 153 10.97 -23.04 17.54
CA ASP A 153 10.83 -24.46 17.87
C ASP A 153 10.94 -25.30 16.60
N ARG A 154 11.83 -26.30 16.64
CA ARG A 154 11.95 -27.32 15.60
C ARG A 154 11.07 -28.50 16.00
N GLY A 155 9.77 -28.40 15.74
CA GLY A 155 8.84 -29.51 15.88
C GLY A 155 9.23 -30.68 14.97
N LEU A 156 9.89 -31.67 15.55
CA LEU A 156 10.17 -32.96 14.93
C LEU A 156 8.96 -33.86 15.22
N GLU A 157 7.80 -33.56 14.62
CA GLU A 157 6.68 -34.51 14.63
C GLU A 157 7.04 -35.69 13.72
N THR A 158 7.78 -36.65 14.27
CA THR A 158 7.89 -37.98 13.68
C THR A 158 6.56 -38.68 13.93
N ARG A 159 5.50 -38.28 13.23
CA ARG A 159 4.26 -39.05 13.18
C ARG A 159 4.50 -40.24 12.25
N GLY A 160 5.37 -41.14 12.69
CA GLY A 160 5.30 -42.51 12.23
C GLY A 160 3.91 -43.00 12.62
N LYS A 161 3.07 -43.33 11.63
CA LYS A 161 2.11 -44.40 11.88
C LYS A 161 2.95 -45.63 12.19
N ASN A 162 3.35 -45.80 13.44
CA ASN A 162 3.57 -47.13 13.96
C ASN A 162 2.19 -47.77 13.92
N THR A 163 1.89 -48.37 12.77
CA THR A 163 0.95 -49.48 12.77
C THR A 163 1.73 -50.57 13.49
N ASP A 164 1.67 -50.58 14.82
CA ASP A 164 2.09 -51.73 15.64
C ASP A 164 1.13 -52.88 15.35
N LEU A 165 1.12 -53.34 14.11
CA LEU A 165 0.67 -54.67 13.78
C LEU A 165 1.93 -55.53 13.77
N SER A 166 2.46 -55.74 14.97
CA SER A 166 3.25 -56.94 15.24
C SER A 166 2.30 -58.13 15.05
N LEU A 167 2.17 -58.59 13.80
CA LEU A 167 1.62 -59.89 13.54
C LEU A 167 2.66 -60.88 14.06
N ALA A 168 2.61 -61.15 15.36
CA ALA A 168 3.33 -62.24 16.01
C ALA A 168 2.71 -63.57 15.54
N GLY A 169 2.88 -63.88 14.25
CA GLY A 169 2.72 -65.21 13.71
C GLY A 169 3.96 -66.00 14.08
N LYS A 170 3.90 -66.72 15.21
CA LYS A 170 4.92 -67.68 15.61
C LYS A 170 4.91 -68.84 14.60
N LEU A 171 5.80 -68.79 13.62
CA LEU A 171 6.16 -69.93 12.78
C LEU A 171 7.65 -70.18 13.00
N ASP A 172 7.91 -71.24 13.76
CA ASP A 172 9.13 -72.02 13.83
C ASP A 172 10.46 -71.31 13.44
N GLY A 173 11.21 -70.89 14.45
CA GLY A 173 12.68 -70.90 14.42
C GLY A 173 13.44 -69.66 13.91
N ASN A 174 12.99 -68.92 12.88
CA ASN A 174 13.81 -67.83 12.30
C ASN A 174 12.99 -66.56 12.03
N ALA A 175 13.31 -65.48 12.76
CA ALA A 175 12.79 -64.14 12.50
C ALA A 175 13.46 -63.53 11.26
N LEU A 176 12.72 -63.38 10.16
CA LEU A 176 13.07 -62.52 9.03
C LEU A 176 12.13 -61.31 9.04
N GLY A 177 12.52 -60.27 9.79
CA GLY A 177 11.89 -58.97 9.70
C GLY A 177 12.44 -58.22 8.49
N ALA A 178 11.67 -58.15 7.41
CA ALA A 178 11.89 -57.17 6.36
C ALA A 178 11.10 -55.90 6.72
N GLU A 179 11.79 -54.92 7.32
CA GLU A 179 11.23 -53.60 7.57
C GLU A 179 11.20 -52.80 6.25
N PHE A 180 10.01 -52.64 5.66
CA PHE A 180 9.78 -51.60 4.65
C PHE A 180 9.33 -50.32 5.37
N SER A 181 10.30 -49.45 5.68
CA SER A 181 10.02 -48.11 6.22
C SER A 181 9.74 -47.12 5.09
N ASP A 182 8.48 -46.89 4.74
CA ASP A 182 8.11 -45.68 3.99
C ASP A 182 7.76 -44.56 4.99
N ALA A 183 8.81 -43.97 5.55
CA ALA A 183 8.72 -42.97 6.61
C ALA A 183 8.56 -41.56 6.01
N ASN A 184 7.33 -41.15 5.72
CA ASN A 184 7.02 -39.74 5.45
C ASN A 184 7.17 -38.91 6.74
N LYS A 185 8.37 -38.35 6.94
CA LYS A 185 8.68 -37.45 8.06
C LYS A 185 8.14 -36.04 7.76
N TYR A 186 7.20 -35.55 8.57
CA TYR A 186 6.71 -34.18 8.53
C TYR A 186 7.35 -33.38 9.67
N SER A 187 8.32 -32.52 9.39
CA SER A 187 8.84 -31.60 10.41
C SER A 187 8.09 -30.26 10.33
N VAL A 188 7.59 -29.76 11.46
CA VAL A 188 6.92 -28.46 11.59
C VAL A 188 7.80 -27.56 12.44
N ALA A 189 8.31 -26.45 11.92
CA ALA A 189 9.02 -25.47 12.74
C ALA A 189 8.12 -24.26 13.04
N SER A 190 8.11 -23.75 14.27
CA SER A 190 7.51 -22.44 14.59
C SER A 190 8.60 -21.38 14.73
N ILE A 191 8.33 -20.18 14.24
CA ILE A 191 9.18 -18.99 14.44
C ILE A 191 8.28 -17.85 14.89
N THR A 192 8.61 -17.15 15.97
CA THR A 192 7.87 -15.97 16.47
C THR A 192 8.75 -14.72 16.44
N LEU A 193 8.20 -13.63 15.92
CA LEU A 193 8.79 -12.30 15.92
C LEU A 193 7.93 -11.34 16.75
N ASP A 194 8.59 -10.64 17.67
CA ASP A 194 7.96 -9.60 18.48
C ASP A 194 8.56 -8.24 18.16
N PHE A 195 7.68 -7.30 17.83
CA PHE A 195 8.02 -5.90 17.62
C PHE A 195 7.22 -4.99 18.54
N ASN A 196 7.88 -3.93 19.03
CA ASN A 196 7.32 -2.87 19.83
C ASN A 196 7.67 -1.52 19.22
N LEU A 197 6.73 -0.59 19.31
CA LEU A 197 6.94 0.81 18.94
C LEU A 197 7.36 1.63 20.17
N VAL A 198 8.39 2.44 20.02
CA VAL A 198 8.90 3.34 21.06
C VAL A 198 8.83 4.76 20.54
N ASP A 199 8.35 5.68 21.37
CA ASP A 199 8.33 7.11 21.07
C ASP A 199 9.76 7.67 21.10
N PHE A 200 10.17 8.38 20.06
CA PHE A 200 11.56 8.82 19.93
C PHE A 200 11.92 9.93 20.91
N GLU A 201 10.98 10.84 21.22
CA GLU A 201 11.22 11.97 22.11
C GLU A 201 11.33 11.54 23.57
N THR A 202 10.39 10.69 24.02
CA THR A 202 10.29 10.27 25.42
C THR A 202 11.00 8.95 25.72
N LEU A 203 11.40 8.19 24.69
CA LEU A 203 11.93 6.83 24.78
C LEU A 203 10.98 5.82 25.47
N ALA A 204 9.71 6.20 25.68
CA ALA A 204 8.71 5.34 26.26
C ALA A 204 8.10 4.41 25.20
N GLY A 205 7.74 3.18 25.59
CA GLY A 205 6.98 2.29 24.72
C GLY A 205 5.60 2.89 24.42
N VAL A 206 5.20 2.89 23.15
CA VAL A 206 3.88 3.39 22.74
C VAL A 206 2.82 2.37 23.15
N PRO A 207 1.84 2.73 24.00
CA PRO A 207 0.88 1.77 24.54
C PRO A 207 0.07 1.05 23.45
N ARG A 208 -0.04 -0.27 23.57
CA ARG A 208 -0.78 -1.16 22.64
C ARG A 208 -0.24 -1.19 21.20
N MET A 209 0.96 -0.66 20.96
CA MET A 209 1.63 -0.69 19.67
C MET A 209 2.71 -1.77 19.63
N GLN A 210 2.25 -3.02 19.66
CA GLN A 210 3.07 -4.21 19.48
C GLN A 210 2.52 -5.10 18.36
N ALA A 211 3.42 -5.84 17.71
CA ALA A 211 3.10 -6.87 16.74
C ALA A 211 3.83 -8.16 17.12
N VAL A 212 3.02 -9.18 17.46
CA VAL A 212 3.48 -10.52 17.86
C VAL A 212 2.88 -11.46 16.83
N ASN A 213 3.72 -12.00 15.97
CA ASN A 213 3.29 -12.90 14.91
C ASN A 213 4.18 -14.14 14.89
N SER A 214 3.57 -15.31 14.70
CA SER A 214 4.26 -16.59 14.57
C SER A 214 3.98 -17.21 13.22
N VAL A 215 4.98 -17.88 12.63
CA VAL A 215 4.81 -18.67 11.42
C VAL A 215 5.13 -20.14 11.70
N LYS A 216 4.25 -21.04 11.26
CA LYS A 216 4.52 -22.49 11.26
C LYS A 216 4.94 -22.92 9.86
N VAL A 217 6.12 -23.50 9.73
CA VAL A 217 6.75 -23.95 8.49
C VAL A 217 6.72 -25.47 8.43
N HIS A 218 6.04 -26.03 7.44
CA HIS A 218 5.95 -27.48 7.23
C HIS A 218 6.94 -27.93 6.14
N LYS A 219 7.72 -28.98 6.40
CA LYS A 219 8.54 -29.67 5.39
C LYS A 219 7.88 -31.00 5.02
N ALA A 220 7.40 -31.13 3.78
CA ALA A 220 6.93 -32.40 3.22
C ALA A 220 8.10 -33.15 2.55
N SER A 221 8.18 -34.48 2.74
CA SER A 221 9.33 -35.30 2.33
C SER A 221 9.31 -35.76 0.86
N ALA A 222 8.17 -35.70 0.16
CA ALA A 222 8.03 -36.32 -1.16
C ALA A 222 8.36 -35.38 -2.34
N GLU A 223 8.14 -34.07 -2.19
CA GLU A 223 8.45 -33.05 -3.19
C GLU A 223 8.81 -31.77 -2.44
N ASN A 224 9.86 -31.05 -2.84
CA ASN A 224 10.44 -29.85 -2.20
C ASN A 224 9.44 -28.68 -2.05
N ALA A 225 8.39 -28.86 -1.29
CA ALA A 225 7.26 -27.96 -1.16
C ALA A 225 7.11 -27.57 0.31
N ILE A 226 7.38 -26.29 0.58
CA ILE A 226 7.26 -25.69 1.92
C ILE A 226 5.91 -24.98 1.99
N GLY A 227 5.09 -25.37 2.97
CA GLY A 227 3.86 -24.67 3.35
C GLY A 227 4.09 -23.83 4.60
N PHE A 228 3.51 -22.63 4.68
CA PHE A 228 3.59 -21.78 5.86
C PHE A 228 2.20 -21.25 6.25
N SER A 229 1.97 -21.14 7.56
CA SER A 229 0.79 -20.47 8.12
C SER A 229 1.22 -19.40 9.11
N ILE A 230 0.67 -18.19 8.98
CA ILE A 230 0.93 -17.08 9.91
C ILE A 230 -0.23 -17.01 10.90
N VAL A 231 0.10 -17.05 12.19
CA VAL A 231 -0.84 -16.94 13.29
C VAL A 231 -0.41 -15.77 14.17
N GLY A 232 -1.29 -14.78 14.29
CA GLY A 232 -1.11 -13.64 15.18
C GLY A 232 -2.46 -13.12 15.69
N ASN A 233 -2.42 -12.10 16.56
CA ASN A 233 -3.61 -11.59 17.25
C ASN A 233 -4.70 -11.04 16.29
N SER A 234 -4.30 -10.59 15.09
CA SER A 234 -5.20 -10.05 14.06
C SER A 234 -5.04 -10.69 12.69
N ILE A 235 -3.99 -11.48 12.47
CA ILE A 235 -3.63 -12.06 11.16
C ILE A 235 -3.74 -13.58 11.26
N GLY A 236 -4.55 -14.18 10.39
CA GLY A 236 -4.65 -15.62 10.23
C GLY A 236 -4.50 -15.98 8.75
N PHE A 237 -3.29 -16.33 8.32
CA PHE A 237 -3.01 -16.71 6.94
C PHE A 237 -2.78 -18.22 6.83
N GLN A 238 -3.62 -18.90 6.06
CA GLN A 238 -3.44 -20.30 5.66
C GLN A 238 -3.16 -20.34 4.16
N GLY A 239 -1.89 -20.33 3.78
CA GLY A 239 -1.48 -20.38 2.37
C GLY A 239 -1.38 -21.81 1.86
N THR A 240 -1.99 -22.09 0.71
CA THR A 240 -1.80 -23.37 0.01
C THR A 240 -0.43 -23.41 -0.64
N VAL A 241 0.32 -24.45 -0.30
CA VAL A 241 1.64 -24.85 -0.78
C VAL A 241 1.97 -24.35 -2.20
N LYS A 242 2.89 -23.39 -2.29
CA LYS A 242 3.60 -23.08 -3.53
C LYS A 242 5.07 -22.88 -3.19
N LYS A 243 5.88 -23.92 -3.41
CA LYS A 243 7.36 -23.98 -3.42
C LYS A 243 8.06 -22.70 -2.89
N VAL A 244 8.00 -22.42 -1.58
CA VAL A 244 8.71 -21.29 -0.98
C VAL A 244 10.14 -21.71 -0.63
N GLN A 245 11.10 -20.86 -0.99
CA GLN A 245 12.52 -21.01 -0.70
C GLN A 245 12.81 -20.81 0.81
N GLY A 246 12.65 -21.86 1.61
CA GLY A 246 13.25 -21.98 2.95
C GLY A 246 12.68 -21.10 4.09
N ARG A 247 13.16 -21.34 5.32
CA ARG A 247 12.73 -20.64 6.55
C ARG A 247 13.06 -19.15 6.53
N HIS A 248 14.09 -18.72 5.79
CA HIS A 248 14.45 -17.31 5.65
C HIS A 248 13.36 -16.50 4.93
N ALA A 249 12.70 -17.09 3.92
CA ALA A 249 11.56 -16.45 3.27
C ALA A 249 10.37 -16.31 4.24
N ALA A 250 10.11 -17.33 5.07
CA ALA A 250 9.05 -17.27 6.09
C ALA A 250 9.30 -16.14 7.11
N VAL A 251 10.55 -15.98 7.58
CA VAL A 251 10.95 -14.86 8.46
C VAL A 251 10.73 -13.51 7.78
N ARG A 252 11.12 -13.35 6.50
CA ARG A 252 10.87 -12.11 5.75
C ARG A 252 9.38 -11.78 5.64
N MET A 253 8.55 -12.76 5.34
CA MET A 253 7.09 -12.57 5.27
C MET A 253 6.52 -12.16 6.64
N LEU A 254 7.05 -12.74 7.72
CA LEU A 254 6.66 -12.39 9.07
C LEU A 254 7.04 -10.94 9.43
N VAL A 255 8.24 -10.48 9.01
CA VAL A 255 8.63 -9.07 9.13
C VAL A 255 7.66 -8.15 8.38
N HIS A 256 7.30 -8.48 7.12
CA HIS A 256 6.35 -7.69 6.33
C HIS A 256 4.98 -7.59 7.03
N ALA A 257 4.43 -8.73 7.44
CA ALA A 257 3.13 -8.80 8.13
C ALA A 257 3.15 -8.01 9.46
N SER A 258 4.22 -8.14 10.24
CA SER A 258 4.39 -7.40 11.49
C SER A 258 4.49 -5.90 11.29
N MET A 259 5.17 -5.43 10.23
CA MET A 259 5.27 -3.99 9.96
C MET A 259 3.95 -3.39 9.49
N ILE A 260 3.23 -4.08 8.60
CA ILE A 260 1.88 -3.67 8.17
C ILE A 260 0.94 -3.58 9.38
N GLN A 261 0.98 -4.56 10.28
CA GLN A 261 0.18 -4.55 11.50
C GLN A 261 0.58 -3.41 12.45
N LEU A 262 1.87 -3.26 12.74
CA LEU A 262 2.37 -2.27 13.69
C LEU A 262 2.05 -0.84 13.23
N LEU A 263 2.37 -0.53 11.97
CA LEU A 263 2.08 0.76 11.38
C LEU A 263 0.59 0.96 11.13
N GLY A 264 -0.14 -0.10 10.79
CA GLY A 264 -1.59 -0.04 10.61
C GLY A 264 -2.32 0.33 11.91
N LYS A 265 -1.88 -0.22 13.04
CA LYS A 265 -2.34 0.19 14.38
C LYS A 265 -1.99 1.64 14.67
N TYR A 266 -0.72 2.02 14.47
CA TYR A 266 -0.25 3.37 14.78
C TYR A 266 -0.95 4.45 13.95
N LEU A 267 -1.14 4.20 12.65
CA LEU A 267 -1.77 5.13 11.71
C LEU A 267 -3.30 4.99 11.65
N LYS A 268 -3.90 4.09 12.44
CA LYS A 268 -5.35 3.84 12.47
C LYS A 268 -5.91 3.43 11.10
N LEU A 269 -5.19 2.56 10.39
CA LEU A 269 -5.54 2.08 9.05
C LEU A 269 -6.18 0.70 9.12
N PRO A 270 -7.16 0.38 8.23
CA PRO A 270 -7.78 -0.93 8.19
C PRO A 270 -6.89 -1.92 7.42
N TYR A 271 -5.67 -2.12 7.91
CA TYR A 271 -4.62 -2.88 7.25
C TYR A 271 -4.99 -4.36 7.01
N TRP A 272 -5.91 -4.91 7.82
CA TRP A 272 -6.42 -6.28 7.64
C TRP A 272 -7.09 -6.48 6.28
N ARG A 273 -7.54 -5.41 5.62
CA ARG A 273 -8.10 -5.49 4.27
C ARG A 273 -7.08 -5.84 3.19
N LEU A 274 -5.80 -5.57 3.44
CA LEU A 274 -4.71 -5.88 2.52
C LEU A 274 -4.16 -7.28 2.74
N VAL A 275 -4.49 -7.93 3.85
CA VAL A 275 -3.93 -9.23 4.24
C VAL A 275 -5.02 -10.30 4.13
N PRO A 276 -4.92 -11.25 3.18
CA PRO A 276 -5.90 -12.31 3.03
C PRO A 276 -6.10 -13.11 4.32
N GLY A 277 -7.35 -13.28 4.75
CA GLY A 277 -7.70 -14.02 5.97
C GLY A 277 -7.47 -13.28 7.29
N ALA A 278 -6.99 -12.03 7.25
CA ALA A 278 -6.89 -11.21 8.46
C ALA A 278 -8.26 -10.80 8.99
N LYS A 279 -8.34 -10.65 10.31
CA LYS A 279 -9.54 -10.21 11.04
C LYS A 279 -9.40 -8.73 11.42
N ARG A 280 -10.53 -8.09 11.71
CA ARG A 280 -10.56 -6.73 12.27
C ARG A 280 -9.66 -6.64 13.50
N ASP A 281 -8.76 -5.67 13.52
CA ASP A 281 -7.91 -5.45 14.69
C ASP A 281 -8.65 -4.63 15.76
N PRO A 282 -8.83 -5.16 16.99
CA PRO A 282 -9.61 -4.50 18.03
C PRO A 282 -8.97 -3.19 18.52
N VAL A 283 -7.65 -3.01 18.38
CA VAL A 283 -6.97 -1.76 18.74
C VAL A 283 -7.40 -0.65 17.79
N VAL A 284 -7.38 -0.90 16.48
CA VAL A 284 -7.78 0.09 15.48
C VAL A 284 -9.28 0.39 15.59
N ILE A 285 -10.12 -0.64 15.70
CA ILE A 285 -11.57 -0.45 15.87
C ILE A 285 -11.86 0.32 17.17
N GLY A 286 -11.16 0.03 18.26
CA GLY A 286 -11.26 0.78 19.51
C GLY A 286 -10.90 2.26 19.34
N GLN A 287 -9.80 2.57 18.66
CA GLN A 287 -9.37 3.95 18.37
C GLN A 287 -10.36 4.70 17.48
N MET A 288 -10.95 4.03 16.48
CA MET A 288 -11.96 4.63 15.60
C MET A 288 -13.29 4.84 16.33
N THR A 289 -13.64 3.93 17.24
CA THR A 289 -14.81 4.04 18.12
C THR A 289 -14.65 5.23 19.07
N GLU A 290 -13.51 5.34 19.75
CA GLU A 290 -13.19 6.48 20.62
C GLU A 290 -13.23 7.81 19.86
N ARG A 291 -12.64 7.85 18.65
CA ARG A 291 -12.71 9.01 17.76
C ARG A 291 -14.14 9.41 17.44
N PHE A 292 -15.02 8.45 17.14
CA PHE A 292 -16.42 8.76 16.85
C PHE A 292 -17.13 9.40 18.04
N TYR A 293 -16.95 8.86 19.25
CA TYR A 293 -17.62 9.37 20.44
C TYR A 293 -17.07 10.72 20.93
N THR A 294 -15.79 11.00 20.70
CA THR A 294 -15.15 12.29 21.05
C THR A 294 -15.47 13.41 20.05
N MET A 295 -15.87 13.08 18.82
CA MET A 295 -16.27 14.07 17.82
C MET A 295 -17.64 14.70 18.12
N THR A 296 -17.77 15.99 17.79
CA THR A 296 -19.05 16.69 17.69
C THR A 296 -19.90 16.14 16.54
N GLN A 297 -21.20 16.43 16.54
CA GLN A 297 -22.09 15.99 15.46
C GLN A 297 -21.66 16.52 14.08
N ALA A 298 -21.22 17.78 14.01
CA ALA A 298 -20.72 18.38 12.77
C ALA A 298 -19.46 17.66 12.26
N GLU A 299 -18.53 17.33 13.16
CA GLU A 299 -17.31 16.58 12.81
C GLU A 299 -17.60 15.15 12.35
N ARG A 300 -18.57 14.47 12.97
CA ARG A 300 -19.03 13.14 12.53
C ARG A 300 -19.58 13.21 11.12
N ILE A 301 -20.47 14.17 10.84
CA ILE A 301 -21.04 14.37 9.51
C ILE A 301 -19.94 14.68 8.50
N LYS A 302 -19.02 15.59 8.83
CA LYS A 302 -17.88 15.93 7.98
C LYS A 302 -17.04 14.70 7.65
N ALA A 303 -16.69 13.90 8.65
CA ALA A 303 -15.90 12.68 8.44
C ALA A 303 -16.63 11.66 7.57
N MET A 304 -17.95 11.49 7.76
CA MET A 304 -18.76 10.62 6.90
C MET A 304 -18.87 11.14 5.47
N GLN A 305 -19.03 12.44 5.26
CA GLN A 305 -19.01 13.06 3.93
C GLN A 305 -17.66 12.82 3.23
N GLU A 306 -16.54 12.97 3.95
CA GLU A 306 -15.21 12.65 3.40
C GLU A 306 -15.14 11.17 2.97
N TYR A 307 -15.58 10.22 3.79
CA TYR A 307 -15.58 8.81 3.42
C TYR A 307 -16.56 8.48 2.28
N LEU A 308 -17.73 9.11 2.24
CA LEU A 308 -18.68 8.95 1.13
C LEU A 308 -18.07 9.38 -0.21
N VAL A 309 -17.36 10.52 -0.22
CA VAL A 309 -16.61 10.97 -1.40
C VAL A 309 -15.56 9.96 -1.82
N LEU A 310 -14.78 9.43 -0.87
CA LEU A 310 -13.78 8.40 -1.16
C LEU A 310 -14.42 7.11 -1.71
N ASN A 311 -15.59 6.74 -1.21
CA ASN A 311 -16.41 5.61 -1.69
C ASN A 311 -17.14 5.89 -3.02
N GLY A 312 -16.96 7.06 -3.65
CA GLY A 312 -17.51 7.36 -4.96
C GLY A 312 -18.82 8.14 -4.98
N HIS A 313 -19.29 8.65 -3.85
CA HIS A 313 -20.43 9.56 -3.78
C HIS A 313 -19.95 11.03 -3.83
N PRO A 314 -20.02 11.73 -4.98
CA PRO A 314 -19.57 13.12 -5.06
C PRO A 314 -20.49 14.02 -4.22
N LEU A 315 -19.93 14.62 -3.17
CA LEU A 315 -20.67 15.46 -2.22
C LEU A 315 -19.80 16.65 -1.77
N PRO A 316 -20.40 17.82 -1.53
CA PRO A 316 -19.72 18.90 -0.84
C PRO A 316 -19.52 18.57 0.64
N ILE A 317 -18.37 18.96 1.21
CA ILE A 317 -18.06 18.74 2.63
C ILE A 317 -18.62 19.89 3.46
N THR A 318 -19.92 19.86 3.74
CA THR A 318 -20.65 20.94 4.42
C THR A 318 -20.69 20.83 5.94
N ALA A 319 -20.32 19.67 6.50
CA ALA A 319 -20.50 19.32 7.92
C ALA A 319 -21.95 19.40 8.42
N ARG A 320 -22.93 19.41 7.50
CA ARG A 320 -24.36 19.47 7.78
C ARG A 320 -25.06 18.28 7.14
N LEU A 321 -26.08 17.75 7.80
CA LEU A 321 -26.85 16.62 7.28
C LEU A 321 -27.89 17.12 6.26
N ASP A 322 -27.39 17.57 5.11
CA ASP A 322 -28.20 18.03 3.97
C ASP A 322 -28.87 16.86 3.22
N ALA A 323 -29.78 17.20 2.30
CA ALA A 323 -30.53 16.20 1.53
C ALA A 323 -29.61 15.28 0.71
N ALA A 324 -28.54 15.83 0.13
CA ALA A 324 -27.55 15.09 -0.64
C ALA A 324 -26.80 14.06 0.24
N THR A 325 -26.38 14.46 1.45
CA THR A 325 -25.72 13.58 2.41
C THR A 325 -26.65 12.47 2.88
N LYS A 326 -27.93 12.77 3.16
CA LYS A 326 -28.91 11.74 3.54
C LYS A 326 -29.14 10.73 2.42
N GLN A 327 -29.25 11.20 1.18
CA GLN A 327 -29.42 10.33 0.02
C GLN A 327 -28.19 9.44 -0.19
N ALA A 328 -26.98 9.99 -0.06
CA ALA A 328 -25.76 9.22 -0.19
C ALA A 328 -25.61 8.17 0.91
N LEU A 329 -25.95 8.49 2.16
CA LEU A 329 -25.97 7.51 3.26
C LEU A 329 -26.98 6.38 3.00
N ALA A 330 -28.16 6.71 2.48
CA ALA A 330 -29.17 5.72 2.11
C ALA A 330 -28.67 4.82 0.97
N SER A 331 -28.12 5.40 -0.10
CA SER A 331 -27.52 4.65 -1.22
C SER A 331 -26.37 3.74 -0.77
N PHE A 332 -25.53 4.21 0.15
CA PHE A 332 -24.44 3.42 0.72
C PHE A 332 -24.96 2.23 1.54
N SER A 333 -25.94 2.47 2.42
CA SER A 333 -26.55 1.40 3.23
C SER A 333 -27.31 0.34 2.43
N ALA A 334 -27.74 0.68 1.21
CA ALA A 334 -28.39 -0.30 0.32
C ALA A 334 -27.40 -1.37 -0.20
N THR A 335 -26.11 -1.05 -0.27
CA THR A 335 -25.06 -1.98 -0.71
C THR A 335 -24.22 -2.56 0.43
N HIS A 336 -24.29 -1.96 1.63
CA HIS A 336 -23.53 -2.35 2.82
C HIS A 336 -24.47 -2.64 3.99
N MET A 337 -24.79 -3.92 4.21
CA MET A 337 -25.78 -4.35 5.21
C MET A 337 -25.41 -4.02 6.66
N GLU A 338 -24.13 -3.84 6.94
CA GLU A 338 -23.59 -3.42 8.23
C GLU A 338 -23.84 -1.93 8.54
N ALA A 339 -24.21 -1.12 7.54
CA ALA A 339 -24.53 0.30 7.71
C ALA A 339 -26.03 0.51 7.92
N THR A 340 -26.40 1.46 8.79
CA THR A 340 -27.81 1.79 9.06
C THR A 340 -28.34 2.94 8.21
N GLY A 341 -27.45 3.63 7.46
CA GLY A 341 -27.78 4.82 6.69
C GLY A 341 -27.99 6.08 7.55
N ARG A 342 -27.64 6.02 8.84
CA ARG A 342 -27.74 7.14 9.79
C ARG A 342 -26.35 7.60 10.23
N VAL A 343 -26.29 8.74 10.93
CA VAL A 343 -25.04 9.23 11.54
C VAL A 343 -24.79 8.49 12.85
N ASP A 344 -24.41 7.21 12.74
CA ASP A 344 -24.09 6.32 13.85
C ASP A 344 -22.74 5.60 13.67
N LEU A 345 -22.31 4.90 14.72
CA LEU A 345 -21.02 4.20 14.73
C LEU A 345 -20.96 3.09 13.66
N ALA A 346 -22.07 2.37 13.45
CA ALA A 346 -22.13 1.28 12.48
C ALA A 346 -21.88 1.78 11.06
N THR A 347 -22.57 2.83 10.64
CA THR A 347 -22.37 3.46 9.34
C THR A 347 -20.99 4.10 9.22
N TYR A 348 -20.47 4.70 10.30
CA TYR A 348 -19.12 5.28 10.32
C TYR A 348 -18.03 4.24 10.05
N LEU A 349 -18.07 3.11 10.75
CA LEU A 349 -17.09 2.03 10.59
C LEU A 349 -17.22 1.36 9.23
N ALA A 350 -18.45 1.14 8.74
CA ALA A 350 -18.70 0.61 7.41
C ALA A 350 -18.08 1.49 6.31
N LEU A 351 -18.32 2.81 6.37
CA LEU A 351 -17.73 3.78 5.44
C LEU A 351 -16.20 3.81 5.50
N TYR A 352 -15.65 3.73 6.70
CA TYR A 352 -14.20 3.65 6.92
C TYR A 352 -13.61 2.36 6.32
N GLU A 353 -14.27 1.22 6.48
CA GLU A 353 -13.78 -0.07 5.99
C GLU A 353 -14.09 -0.33 4.51
N SER A 354 -14.95 0.46 3.85
CA SER A 354 -15.33 0.24 2.46
C SER A 354 -14.44 0.99 1.45
N VAL A 355 -13.62 1.95 1.90
CA VAL A 355 -12.84 2.82 1.00
C VAL A 355 -11.93 2.01 0.08
N ASP A 356 -12.07 2.17 -1.23
CA ASP A 356 -11.23 1.47 -2.20
C ASP A 356 -9.77 1.95 -2.20
N ILE A 357 -8.81 1.03 -2.29
CA ILE A 357 -7.37 1.31 -2.28
C ILE A 357 -6.87 1.37 -3.72
N SER A 358 -7.11 2.50 -4.37
CA SER A 358 -6.73 2.71 -5.76
C SER A 358 -6.18 4.11 -6.03
N PRO A 359 -5.38 4.29 -7.11
CA PRO A 359 -4.91 5.60 -7.52
C PRO A 359 -6.05 6.61 -7.78
N ALA A 360 -7.21 6.14 -8.23
CA ALA A 360 -8.39 6.98 -8.42
C ALA A 360 -8.92 7.54 -7.08
N THR A 361 -8.98 6.71 -6.04
CA THR A 361 -9.36 7.17 -4.69
C THR A 361 -8.32 8.13 -4.10
N LEU A 362 -7.03 7.90 -4.38
CA LEU A 362 -5.98 8.84 -3.97
C LEU A 362 -6.16 10.22 -4.61
N ALA A 363 -6.52 10.28 -5.90
CA ALA A 363 -6.84 11.55 -6.55
C ALA A 363 -7.97 12.30 -5.84
N LYS A 364 -9.07 11.60 -5.48
CA LYS A 364 -10.16 12.17 -4.68
C LYS A 364 -9.67 12.70 -3.33
N ARG A 365 -8.81 11.95 -2.63
CA ARG A 365 -8.23 12.40 -1.35
C ARG A 365 -7.37 13.66 -1.52
N ARG A 366 -6.58 13.75 -2.59
CA ARG A 366 -5.75 14.93 -2.88
C ARG A 366 -6.62 16.15 -3.16
N MET A 367 -7.74 15.98 -3.87
CA MET A 367 -8.74 17.06 -4.05
C MET A 367 -9.32 17.51 -2.70
N LEU A 368 -9.71 16.58 -1.83
CA LEU A 368 -10.20 16.89 -0.47
C LEU A 368 -9.15 17.59 0.40
N LYS A 369 -7.86 17.22 0.29
CA LYS A 369 -6.77 17.90 1.00
C LYS A 369 -6.49 19.29 0.42
N GLY A 370 -6.56 19.45 -0.90
CA GLY A 370 -6.47 20.74 -1.57
C GLY A 370 -7.56 21.73 -1.14
N MET A 371 -8.73 21.22 -0.72
CA MET A 371 -9.79 22.02 -0.08
C MET A 371 -9.50 22.43 1.38
N ARG A 372 -8.49 21.85 2.05
CA ARG A 372 -8.14 22.13 3.46
C ARG A 372 -6.93 23.03 3.66
N VAL A 373 -6.11 23.25 2.63
CA VAL A 373 -4.95 24.17 2.69
C VAL A 373 -5.39 25.62 2.71
N THR A 374 -6.68 25.87 2.53
CA THR A 374 -7.23 27.20 2.44
C THR A 374 -7.87 27.51 3.81
N GLY A 375 -7.35 28.53 4.49
CA GLY A 375 -7.69 28.87 5.88
C GLY A 375 -9.19 29.10 6.09
N ASN A 376 -9.60 29.30 7.34
CA ASN A 376 -10.98 29.46 7.86
C ASN A 376 -11.87 30.58 7.23
N GLY A 377 -11.63 30.98 5.99
CA GLY A 377 -12.46 31.88 5.19
C GLY A 377 -12.47 31.55 3.69
N ALA A 378 -11.66 30.59 3.23
CA ALA A 378 -11.42 30.41 1.81
C ALA A 378 -12.62 29.94 1.01
N HIS A 379 -12.73 30.47 -0.21
CA HIS A 379 -13.83 30.21 -1.11
C HIS A 379 -13.31 29.51 -2.35
N THR A 380 -13.78 28.28 -2.58
CA THR A 380 -13.29 27.41 -3.66
C THR A 380 -14.42 27.09 -4.64
N ALA A 381 -14.08 27.12 -5.93
CA ALA A 381 -14.94 26.69 -7.01
C ALA A 381 -14.18 25.70 -7.91
N ILE A 382 -14.90 24.70 -8.42
CA ILE A 382 -14.35 23.61 -9.23
C ILE A 382 -15.18 23.52 -10.51
N SER A 383 -14.52 23.23 -11.63
CA SER A 383 -15.18 23.09 -12.92
C SER A 383 -16.05 21.83 -12.96
N GLU A 384 -17.08 21.81 -13.80
CA GLU A 384 -18.01 20.67 -13.90
C GLU A 384 -17.31 19.35 -14.26
N ASP A 385 -16.24 19.42 -15.06
CA ASP A 385 -15.39 18.29 -15.45
C ASP A 385 -14.34 17.90 -14.39
N GLY A 386 -14.22 18.66 -13.29
CA GLY A 386 -13.26 18.45 -12.22
C GLY A 386 -11.79 18.75 -12.60
N LEU A 387 -11.53 19.35 -13.76
CA LEU A 387 -10.17 19.56 -14.27
C LEU A 387 -9.49 20.84 -13.78
N LEU A 388 -10.26 21.83 -13.34
CA LEU A 388 -9.78 23.13 -12.88
C LEU A 388 -10.37 23.47 -11.52
N ARG A 389 -9.51 23.91 -10.60
CA ARG A 389 -9.90 24.44 -9.30
C ARG A 389 -9.38 25.87 -9.14
N LEU A 390 -10.27 26.76 -8.73
CA LEU A 390 -9.97 28.12 -8.33
C LEU A 390 -10.28 28.29 -6.85
N THR A 391 -9.40 28.93 -6.09
CA THR A 391 -9.63 29.25 -4.67
C THR A 391 -9.22 30.68 -4.38
N THR A 392 -10.02 31.39 -3.59
CA THR A 392 -9.66 32.66 -2.96
C THR A 392 -9.51 32.47 -1.45
N ASP A 393 -8.79 33.40 -0.81
CA ASP A 393 -8.56 33.40 0.64
C ASP A 393 -9.81 33.75 1.47
N ALA A 394 -10.79 34.43 0.88
CA ALA A 394 -12.09 34.74 1.48
C ALA A 394 -13.25 34.67 0.47
N ALA A 395 -14.48 34.48 0.95
CA ALA A 395 -15.71 34.61 0.13
C ALA A 395 -16.25 36.06 0.06
N SER A 396 -15.79 36.93 0.96
CA SER A 396 -16.21 38.34 1.03
C SER A 396 -15.04 39.21 1.46
N TYR A 397 -14.95 40.37 0.84
CA TYR A 397 -13.87 41.35 1.01
C TYR A 397 -14.46 42.74 1.25
N ARG A 398 -13.71 43.58 1.95
CA ARG A 398 -13.95 45.03 1.98
C ARG A 398 -13.13 45.70 0.91
N ILE A 399 -13.60 46.86 0.44
CA ILE A 399 -12.78 47.72 -0.43
C ILE A 399 -11.45 48.04 0.29
N GLY A 400 -10.33 47.79 -0.40
CA GLY A 400 -8.97 47.91 0.13
C GLY A 400 -8.39 46.61 0.73
N ASP A 401 -9.18 45.54 0.86
CA ASP A 401 -8.65 44.23 1.26
C ASP A 401 -7.76 43.65 0.15
N LYS A 402 -6.76 42.86 0.56
CA LYS A 402 -5.91 42.12 -0.38
C LYS A 402 -6.56 40.78 -0.69
N ILE A 403 -6.55 40.40 -1.96
CA ILE A 403 -7.05 39.09 -2.42
C ILE A 403 -5.89 38.22 -2.90
N GLN A 404 -5.92 36.95 -2.52
CA GLN A 404 -5.01 35.94 -3.04
C GLN A 404 -5.80 34.81 -3.70
N LEU A 405 -5.48 34.55 -4.97
CA LEU A 405 -6.06 33.43 -5.71
C LEU A 405 -5.08 32.28 -5.77
N ALA A 406 -5.60 31.06 -5.81
CA ALA A 406 -4.85 29.83 -6.04
C ALA A 406 -5.56 28.99 -7.11
N VAL A 407 -4.77 28.50 -8.07
CA VAL A 407 -5.25 27.72 -9.22
C VAL A 407 -4.53 26.40 -9.29
N GLU A 408 -5.31 25.34 -9.50
CA GLU A 408 -4.82 23.98 -9.64
C GLU A 408 -5.51 23.26 -10.80
N VAL A 409 -4.76 22.41 -11.50
CA VAL A 409 -5.23 21.67 -12.68
C VAL A 409 -5.03 20.16 -12.49
N ALA A 410 -5.97 19.36 -13.00
CA ALA A 410 -5.91 17.89 -12.91
C ALA A 410 -5.10 17.23 -14.04
N LYS A 411 -4.90 17.95 -15.16
CA LYS A 411 -4.01 17.59 -16.28
C LYS A 411 -3.28 18.86 -16.76
N PRO A 412 -2.21 18.76 -17.56
CA PRO A 412 -1.54 19.94 -18.09
C PRO A 412 -2.50 20.83 -18.89
N LEU A 413 -2.66 22.09 -18.47
CA LEU A 413 -3.61 23.05 -19.05
C LEU A 413 -3.04 24.47 -19.02
N TYR A 414 -3.35 25.26 -20.04
CA TYR A 414 -3.18 26.71 -20.00
C TYR A 414 -4.42 27.33 -19.34
N VAL A 415 -4.22 28.34 -18.48
CA VAL A 415 -5.32 28.95 -17.71
C VAL A 415 -5.32 30.46 -17.89
N LYS A 416 -6.51 31.02 -18.12
CA LYS A 416 -6.82 32.45 -18.02
C LYS A 416 -7.73 32.72 -16.83
N ILE A 417 -7.52 33.83 -16.13
CA ILE A 417 -8.38 34.24 -15.02
C ILE A 417 -8.77 35.69 -15.21
N TYR A 418 -10.06 35.96 -15.07
CA TYR A 418 -10.67 37.27 -15.15
C TYR A 418 -11.40 37.59 -13.85
N ASN A 419 -11.31 38.83 -13.37
CA ASN A 419 -12.30 39.40 -12.48
C ASN A 419 -13.27 40.24 -13.32
N ILE A 420 -14.56 40.11 -13.03
CA ILE A 420 -15.64 40.93 -13.57
C ILE A 420 -16.28 41.62 -12.37
N SER A 421 -16.13 42.94 -12.29
CA SER A 421 -16.72 43.72 -11.20
C SER A 421 -18.24 43.71 -11.24
N SER A 422 -18.84 44.12 -10.12
CA SER A 422 -20.28 44.39 -10.03
C SER A 422 -20.82 45.39 -11.08
N THR A 423 -19.99 46.25 -11.67
CA THR A 423 -20.35 47.15 -12.78
C THR A 423 -20.10 46.57 -14.17
N GLY A 424 -19.53 45.36 -14.26
CA GLY A 424 -19.22 44.68 -15.51
C GLY A 424 -17.82 44.98 -16.07
N GLU A 425 -16.99 45.76 -15.38
CA GLU A 425 -15.60 45.99 -15.78
C GLU A 425 -14.79 44.69 -15.64
N VAL A 426 -14.01 44.36 -16.66
CA VAL A 426 -13.25 43.11 -16.74
C VAL A 426 -11.75 43.37 -16.59
N TRP A 427 -11.10 42.68 -15.67
CA TRP A 427 -9.64 42.68 -15.51
C TRP A 427 -9.07 41.27 -15.66
N GLU A 428 -8.08 41.11 -16.53
CA GLU A 428 -7.31 39.87 -16.65
C GLU A 428 -6.31 39.78 -15.50
N LEU A 429 -6.47 38.79 -14.64
CA LEU A 429 -5.61 38.52 -13.48
C LEU A 429 -4.51 37.52 -13.81
N LEU A 430 -4.77 36.59 -14.74
CA LEU A 430 -3.79 35.61 -15.22
C LEU A 430 -4.00 35.37 -16.72
N PRO A 431 -2.93 35.38 -17.54
CA PRO A 431 -1.57 35.84 -17.23
C PRO A 431 -1.54 37.31 -16.77
N GLY A 432 -0.57 37.68 -15.92
CA GLY A 432 -0.41 39.08 -15.51
C GLY A 432 -0.07 39.98 -16.70
N LYS A 433 -0.26 41.30 -16.54
CA LYS A 433 0.03 42.28 -17.61
C LYS A 433 1.50 42.20 -18.04
N GLY A 434 1.74 41.74 -19.26
CA GLY A 434 3.09 41.56 -19.84
C GLY A 434 3.75 40.21 -19.52
N GLU A 435 3.06 39.31 -18.83
CA GLU A 435 3.50 37.94 -18.59
C GLU A 435 3.07 37.02 -19.75
N GLN A 436 3.90 36.02 -20.05
CA GLN A 436 3.54 34.96 -20.99
C GLN A 436 2.70 33.87 -20.29
N ALA A 437 1.75 33.30 -21.02
CA ALA A 437 0.95 32.19 -20.55
C ALA A 437 1.81 30.96 -20.25
N MET A 438 1.79 30.49 -18.99
CA MET A 438 2.47 29.27 -18.59
C MET A 438 1.53 28.06 -18.70
N LEU A 439 2.09 26.90 -19.06
CA LEU A 439 1.40 25.61 -18.93
C LEU A 439 1.39 25.18 -17.44
N LEU A 440 0.21 25.11 -16.84
CA LEU A 440 0.05 24.64 -15.46
C LEU A 440 0.09 23.12 -15.46
N THR A 441 0.75 22.54 -14.46
CA THR A 441 0.94 21.09 -14.33
C THR A 441 0.29 20.55 -13.05
N PRO A 442 -0.25 19.31 -13.06
CA PRO A 442 -0.86 18.73 -11.86
C PRO A 442 0.08 18.61 -10.68
N GLY A 443 -0.47 18.72 -9.47
CA GLY A 443 0.29 18.60 -8.22
C GLY A 443 1.01 19.87 -7.76
N LYS A 444 0.82 20.99 -8.46
CA LYS A 444 1.29 22.32 -8.05
C LYS A 444 0.12 23.29 -7.91
N SER A 445 0.14 24.11 -6.85
CA SER A 445 -0.78 25.23 -6.66
C SER A 445 -0.12 26.52 -7.13
N TYR A 446 -0.72 27.16 -8.13
CA TYR A 446 -0.24 28.42 -8.70
C TYR A 446 -0.99 29.57 -8.08
N THR A 447 -0.30 30.48 -7.40
CA THR A 447 -0.95 31.65 -6.77
C THR A 447 -0.96 32.85 -7.70
N VAL A 448 -2.01 33.69 -7.60
CA VAL A 448 -2.12 34.97 -8.29
C VAL A 448 -2.40 36.05 -7.24
N PRO A 449 -1.46 36.98 -7.00
CA PRO A 449 -0.11 37.05 -7.58
C PRO A 449 0.80 35.87 -7.17
N PRO A 450 1.84 35.53 -7.95
CA PRO A 450 2.89 34.61 -7.54
C PRO A 450 3.60 35.09 -6.26
N GLN A 451 4.13 34.19 -5.42
CA GLN A 451 4.87 34.58 -4.21
C GLN A 451 6.10 35.47 -4.49
N SER A 452 6.69 35.37 -5.68
CA SER A 452 7.81 36.20 -6.12
C SER A 452 7.39 37.54 -6.74
N ALA A 453 6.09 37.83 -6.82
CA ALA A 453 5.60 39.05 -7.44
C ALA A 453 5.82 40.27 -6.54
N GLY A 454 6.25 41.39 -7.13
CA GLY A 454 6.40 42.68 -6.45
C GLY A 454 5.11 43.49 -6.31
N TYR A 455 3.94 42.88 -6.58
CA TYR A 455 2.64 43.54 -6.55
C TYR A 455 1.62 42.72 -5.73
N VAL A 456 0.55 43.38 -5.29
CA VAL A 456 -0.59 42.76 -4.60
C VAL A 456 -1.86 43.04 -5.40
N LEU A 457 -2.84 42.14 -5.32
CA LEU A 457 -4.19 42.41 -5.81
C LEU A 457 -4.99 43.02 -4.66
N GLU A 458 -5.51 44.22 -4.88
CA GLU A 458 -6.33 44.96 -3.94
C GLU A 458 -7.76 45.04 -4.49
N VAL A 459 -8.72 44.83 -3.61
CA VAL A 459 -10.14 44.90 -3.93
C VAL A 459 -10.54 46.36 -4.10
N VAL A 460 -10.99 46.72 -5.29
CA VAL A 460 -11.47 48.06 -5.63
C VAL A 460 -12.99 48.10 -5.64
N GLY A 461 -13.56 49.27 -5.33
CA GLY A 461 -15.01 49.48 -5.43
C GLY A 461 -15.50 49.50 -6.88
N PRO A 462 -16.83 49.50 -7.09
CA PRO A 462 -17.87 49.67 -6.08
C PRO A 462 -18.25 48.38 -5.34
N ALA A 463 -18.87 48.52 -4.16
CA ALA A 463 -19.41 47.39 -3.42
C ALA A 463 -20.51 46.68 -4.22
N GLY A 464 -20.53 45.34 -4.16
CA GLY A 464 -21.39 44.50 -4.99
C GLY A 464 -20.92 43.05 -5.05
N GLU A 465 -21.42 42.29 -6.02
CA GLU A 465 -20.98 40.92 -6.30
C GLU A 465 -20.06 40.92 -7.52
N ASP A 466 -18.80 40.56 -7.30
CA ASP A 466 -17.82 40.37 -8.35
C ASP A 466 -17.78 38.89 -8.75
N ARG A 467 -17.44 38.63 -10.02
CA ARG A 467 -17.25 37.28 -10.55
C ARG A 467 -15.79 37.06 -10.92
N VAL A 468 -15.18 36.02 -10.36
CA VAL A 468 -13.87 35.54 -10.78
C VAL A 468 -14.06 34.33 -11.68
N VAL A 469 -13.74 34.49 -12.96
CA VAL A 469 -13.92 33.47 -14.00
C VAL A 469 -12.56 32.91 -14.38
N ALA A 470 -12.37 31.60 -14.24
CA ALA A 470 -11.18 30.91 -14.70
C ALA A 470 -11.51 29.98 -15.87
N LEU A 471 -10.75 30.10 -16.95
CA LEU A 471 -10.92 29.37 -18.20
C LEU A 471 -9.66 28.55 -18.46
N ALA A 472 -9.80 27.28 -18.85
CA ALA A 472 -8.68 26.40 -19.11
C ALA A 472 -8.83 25.60 -20.42
N THR A 473 -7.69 25.37 -21.07
CA THR A 473 -7.61 24.69 -22.37
C THR A 473 -6.29 23.91 -22.49
N SER A 474 -6.29 22.84 -23.29
CA SER A 474 -5.05 22.12 -23.65
C SER A 474 -4.28 22.77 -24.81
N VAL A 475 -4.87 23.76 -25.49
CA VAL A 475 -4.25 24.47 -26.61
C VAL A 475 -3.49 25.70 -26.11
N PRO A 476 -2.28 26.00 -26.62
CA PRO A 476 -1.55 27.22 -26.27
C PRO A 476 -2.40 28.49 -26.47
N LEU A 477 -2.38 29.40 -25.48
CA LEU A 477 -3.21 30.62 -25.52
C LEU A 477 -2.84 31.59 -26.65
N GLU A 478 -1.63 31.48 -27.21
CA GLU A 478 -1.19 32.26 -28.38
C GLU A 478 -2.02 31.95 -29.63
N GLU A 479 -2.61 30.75 -29.70
CA GLU A 479 -3.49 30.31 -30.78
C GLU A 479 -4.96 30.73 -30.54
N LEU A 480 -5.25 31.30 -29.37
CA LEU A 480 -6.59 31.70 -28.92
C LEU A 480 -6.57 33.16 -28.41
N PRO A 481 -6.46 34.16 -29.30
CA PRO A 481 -6.50 35.57 -28.89
C PRO A 481 -7.87 35.88 -28.30
N VAL A 482 -7.91 35.98 -26.97
CA VAL A 482 -9.09 36.38 -26.20
C VAL A 482 -8.99 37.87 -25.94
N ALA A 483 -9.92 38.65 -26.48
CA ALA A 483 -10.16 40.02 -26.05
C ALA A 483 -11.46 40.03 -25.22
N ALA A 484 -11.34 40.27 -23.92
CA ALA A 484 -12.49 40.70 -23.13
C ALA A 484 -12.98 42.05 -23.70
N ASN A 485 -14.29 42.25 -23.76
CA ASN A 485 -14.88 43.53 -24.20
C ASN A 485 -15.64 44.20 -23.05
N GLU A 486 -16.09 45.43 -23.26
CA GLU A 486 -16.83 46.22 -22.24
C GLU A 486 -18.16 45.57 -21.79
N ALA A 487 -18.59 44.47 -22.43
CA ALA A 487 -19.79 43.71 -22.09
C ALA A 487 -19.50 42.38 -21.35
N GLY A 488 -18.24 42.09 -21.03
CA GLY A 488 -17.83 40.86 -20.36
C GLY A 488 -16.97 39.93 -21.23
N LEU A 489 -17.12 38.62 -21.01
CA LEU A 489 -16.49 37.57 -21.83
C LEU A 489 -17.50 37.09 -22.88
N PRO A 490 -17.26 37.29 -24.20
CA PRO A 490 -18.17 36.84 -25.26
C PRO A 490 -18.39 35.32 -25.23
N ASP A 491 -19.58 34.84 -25.61
CA ASP A 491 -19.87 33.40 -25.72
C ASP A 491 -18.91 32.68 -26.68
N GLU A 492 -18.45 33.37 -27.72
CA GLU A 492 -17.43 32.87 -28.66
C GLU A 492 -16.07 32.62 -28.00
N VAL A 493 -15.73 33.40 -26.97
CA VAL A 493 -14.54 33.21 -26.15
C VAL A 493 -14.75 32.01 -25.25
N LEU A 494 -15.88 31.93 -24.55
CA LEU A 494 -16.20 30.84 -23.63
C LEU A 494 -16.25 29.48 -24.35
N ALA A 495 -16.73 29.43 -25.60
CA ALA A 495 -16.81 28.23 -26.41
C ALA A 495 -15.44 27.63 -26.81
N ARG A 496 -14.35 28.41 -26.69
CA ARG A 496 -12.98 27.96 -27.03
C ARG A 496 -12.24 27.31 -25.86
N PHE A 497 -12.83 27.29 -24.66
CA PHE A 497 -12.26 26.68 -23.48
C PHE A 497 -13.08 25.47 -23.07
N ASP A 498 -12.42 24.32 -23.00
CA ASP A 498 -13.06 23.04 -22.64
C ASP A 498 -13.50 23.03 -21.16
N THR A 499 -12.80 23.79 -20.32
CA THR A 499 -12.94 23.76 -18.87
C THR A 499 -13.14 25.18 -18.34
N ARG A 500 -14.17 25.39 -17.49
CA ARG A 500 -14.46 26.71 -16.90
C ARG A 500 -14.88 26.63 -15.43
N VAL A 501 -14.54 27.66 -14.68
CA VAL A 501 -14.98 27.93 -13.31
C VAL A 501 -15.50 29.35 -13.23
N ASP A 502 -16.64 29.53 -12.59
CA ASP A 502 -17.25 30.84 -12.29
C ASP A 502 -17.49 30.93 -10.79
N MET A 503 -16.78 31.84 -10.14
CA MET A 503 -16.80 32.02 -8.69
C MET A 503 -17.33 33.42 -8.35
N ARG A 504 -18.23 33.52 -7.37
CA ARG A 504 -18.78 34.80 -6.91
C ARG A 504 -18.13 35.22 -5.60
N ILE A 505 -17.67 36.46 -5.51
CA ILE A 505 -17.14 37.06 -4.28
C ILE A 505 -17.91 38.33 -3.94
N ALA A 506 -18.17 38.55 -2.65
CA ALA A 506 -18.93 39.71 -2.19
C ALA A 506 -18.02 40.85 -1.72
N ILE A 507 -18.11 42.01 -2.39
CA ILE A 507 -17.36 43.23 -2.06
C ILE A 507 -18.26 44.14 -1.21
N ARG A 508 -17.77 44.55 -0.03
CA ARG A 508 -18.53 45.32 0.97
C ARG A 508 -17.90 46.65 1.33
#